data_AF-A0ABD1HNQ3-F1
#
_entry.id   AF-A0ABD1HNQ3-F1
#
_cell.length_a   1.000
_cell.length_b   1.000
_cell.length_c   1.000
_cell.angle_alpha   90.00
_cell.angle_beta   90.00
_cell.angle_gamma   90.00
#
_symmetry.space_group_name_H-M   'P 1'
#
loop_
_entity.id
_entity.type
_entity.pdbx_description
1 polymer ?
#
loop_
_entity_poly.entity_id
_entity_poly.type
_entity_poly.pdbx_seq_one_letter_code
_entity_poly.pdbx_strand_id
1 'polypeptide(L)'
;MGKTSARAEGKSSADRKFDKKLEFYEKVRSAVTSKAISKEQKQKKRSRQKKLKAYDLTSLTECLPELKAPSASAPVELKLNCKRRNDLVVKESNKLKMVINHPVYQSDPLAAIYEHLQMTQPAADKKPKKKDGKARKSKAKRKKSKGTESMDI
;
A
#
# COMPACT_ATOMS: atom_id res chain seq x y z
N MET A 1 -4.65 65.07 20.29
CA MET A 1 -5.70 64.11 20.72
C MET A 1 -5.02 62.90 21.37
N GLY A 2 -4.52 63.04 22.60
CA GLY A 2 -3.88 61.96 23.36
C GLY A 2 -4.79 61.52 24.50
N LYS A 3 -5.13 60.22 24.56
CA LYS A 3 -6.01 59.66 25.59
C LYS A 3 -5.22 59.52 26.90
N THR A 4 -5.68 60.21 27.95
CA THR A 4 -5.19 60.05 29.32
C THR A 4 -5.66 58.70 29.85
N SER A 5 -4.75 57.73 29.95
CA SER A 5 -4.97 56.54 30.77
C SER A 5 -5.04 57.00 32.23
N ALA A 6 -6.24 56.99 32.80
CA ALA A 6 -6.43 57.15 34.23
C ALA A 6 -5.64 56.06 34.95
N ARG A 7 -4.47 56.46 35.45
CA ARG A 7 -3.59 55.63 36.25
C ARG A 7 -4.39 55.22 37.49
N ALA A 8 -4.52 53.92 37.73
CA ALA A 8 -5.04 53.38 38.99
C ALA A 8 -4.03 53.72 40.12
N GLU A 9 -3.99 54.99 40.51
CA GLU A 9 -3.20 55.56 41.59
C GLU A 9 -3.87 55.15 42.90
N GLY A 10 -3.36 54.09 43.53
CA GLY A 10 -3.88 53.61 44.80
C GLY A 10 -3.48 52.16 45.10
N LYS A 11 -3.24 51.37 44.05
CA LYS A 11 -2.75 49.99 44.18
C LYS A 11 -1.24 49.97 44.26
N SER A 12 -0.70 49.31 45.29
CA SER A 12 0.74 49.11 45.42
C SER A 12 1.28 48.36 44.20
N SER A 13 2.58 48.49 43.93
CA SER A 13 3.21 47.75 42.83
C SER A 13 3.09 46.23 43.03
N ALA A 14 2.91 45.76 44.26
CA ALA A 14 2.63 44.36 44.61
C ALA A 14 1.22 43.92 44.17
N ASP A 15 0.20 44.73 44.44
CA ASP A 15 -1.18 44.44 44.04
C ASP A 15 -1.30 44.35 42.50
N ARG A 16 -0.63 45.25 41.80
CA ARG A 16 -0.57 45.21 40.32
C ARG A 16 0.10 43.94 39.80
N LYS A 17 1.10 43.41 40.50
CA LYS A 17 1.76 42.13 40.15
C LYS A 17 0.84 40.95 40.45
N PHE A 18 0.06 41.01 41.52
CA PHE A 18 -0.92 40.00 41.89
C PHE A 18 -2.07 39.93 40.88
N ASP A 19 -2.66 41.08 40.52
CA ASP A 19 -3.71 41.19 39.50
C ASP A 19 -3.24 40.59 38.16
N LYS A 20 -2.02 40.93 37.72
CA LYS A 20 -1.42 40.34 36.50
C LYS A 20 -1.26 38.82 36.55
N LYS A 21 -0.94 38.27 37.72
CA LYS A 21 -0.85 36.81 37.90
C LYS A 21 -2.23 36.17 37.79
N LEU A 22 -3.26 36.78 38.38
CA LEU A 22 -4.64 36.29 38.26
C LEU A 22 -5.12 36.29 36.82
N GLU A 23 -4.92 37.40 36.09
CA GLU A 23 -5.24 37.50 34.66
C GLU A 23 -4.54 36.42 33.84
N PHE A 24 -3.26 36.14 34.14
CA PHE A 24 -2.52 35.07 33.49
C PHE A 24 -3.14 33.70 33.73
N TYR A 25 -3.46 33.36 35.00
CA TYR A 25 -4.08 32.07 35.32
C TYR A 25 -5.47 31.92 34.71
N GLU A 26 -6.25 32.98 34.64
CA GLU A 26 -7.55 32.97 33.95
C GLU A 26 -7.38 32.71 32.45
N LYS A 27 -6.42 33.38 31.80
CA LYS A 27 -6.11 33.20 30.38
C LYS A 27 -5.61 31.80 30.05
N VAL A 28 -4.79 31.20 30.92
CA VAL A 28 -4.34 29.81 30.78
C VAL A 28 -5.52 28.85 30.92
N ARG A 29 -6.40 29.05 31.92
CA ARG A 29 -7.59 28.21 32.12
C ARG A 29 -8.54 28.29 30.93
N SER A 30 -8.84 29.49 30.40
CA SER A 30 -9.72 29.66 29.24
C SER A 30 -9.13 29.07 27.94
N ALA A 31 -7.80 29.13 27.77
CA ALA A 31 -7.13 28.48 26.65
C ALA A 31 -7.17 26.94 26.74
N VAL A 32 -7.10 26.37 27.94
CA VAL A 32 -7.19 24.91 28.15
C VAL A 32 -8.61 24.42 27.92
N THR A 33 -9.63 25.11 28.43
CA THR A 33 -11.04 24.74 28.22
C THR A 33 -11.45 24.86 26.76
N SER A 34 -11.08 25.93 26.05
CA SER A 34 -11.38 26.09 24.62
C SER A 34 -10.70 25.01 23.75
N LYS A 35 -9.48 24.59 24.08
CA LYS A 35 -8.79 23.48 23.41
C LYS A 35 -9.45 22.11 23.68
N ALA A 36 -10.00 21.90 24.87
CA ALA A 36 -10.74 20.67 25.19
C ALA A 36 -12.03 20.57 24.35
N ILE A 37 -12.81 21.66 24.30
CA ILE A 37 -14.08 21.72 23.55
C ILE A 37 -13.86 21.53 22.04
N SER A 38 -12.74 22.02 21.49
CA SER A 38 -12.42 21.87 20.06
C SER A 38 -12.13 20.42 19.63
N LYS A 39 -11.76 19.53 20.54
CA LYS A 39 -11.47 18.11 20.22
C LYS A 39 -12.72 17.27 20.04
N GLU A 40 -13.83 17.63 20.68
CA GLU A 40 -15.06 16.82 20.67
C GLU A 40 -15.99 17.14 19.48
N GLN A 41 -15.98 18.37 18.96
CA GLN A 41 -16.92 18.79 17.89
C GLN A 41 -16.38 18.66 16.46
N LYS A 42 -15.15 18.18 16.25
CA LYS A 42 -14.55 18.01 14.91
C LYS A 42 -14.54 16.55 14.40
N GLN A 43 -15.61 15.79 14.65
CA GLN A 43 -15.89 14.64 13.80
C GLN A 43 -16.27 15.13 12.39
N LYS A 44 -15.31 15.05 11.47
CA LYS A 44 -15.46 15.41 10.05
C LYS A 44 -16.52 14.53 9.35
N LYS A 45 -17.80 14.88 9.45
CA LYS A 45 -18.90 14.29 8.65
C LYS A 45 -18.98 14.85 7.22
N ARG A 46 -17.83 15.06 6.56
CA ARG A 46 -17.77 15.46 5.14
C ARG A 46 -16.63 14.73 4.44
N SER A 47 -16.81 13.44 4.18
CA SER A 47 -16.04 12.78 3.13
C SER A 47 -16.77 11.52 2.65
N ARG A 48 -17.49 11.67 1.53
CA ARG A 48 -17.59 10.64 0.47
C ARG A 48 -18.36 9.36 0.81
N GLN A 49 -19.69 9.45 0.88
CA GLN A 49 -20.50 8.37 0.29
C GLN A 49 -20.67 8.65 -1.21
N LYS A 50 -19.57 8.64 -1.98
CA LYS A 50 -19.71 8.43 -3.43
C LYS A 50 -20.05 6.96 -3.57
N LYS A 51 -21.33 6.64 -3.79
CA LYS A 51 -21.72 5.29 -4.21
C LYS A 51 -20.96 5.02 -5.51
N LEU A 52 -19.96 4.16 -5.44
CA LEU A 52 -19.30 3.65 -6.62
C LEU A 52 -20.41 3.00 -7.46
N LYS A 53 -20.71 3.59 -8.62
CA LYS A 53 -21.46 2.88 -9.65
C LYS A 53 -20.55 1.72 -10.03
N ALA A 54 -20.89 0.51 -9.57
CA ALA A 54 -20.28 -0.68 -10.12
C ALA A 54 -20.74 -0.72 -11.57
N TYR A 55 -19.87 -0.31 -12.49
CA TYR A 55 -20.11 -0.49 -13.92
C TYR A 55 -20.26 -1.98 -14.17
N ASP A 56 -21.22 -2.35 -15.01
CA ASP A 56 -21.36 -3.73 -15.45
C ASP A 56 -20.13 -4.08 -16.30
N LEU A 57 -19.31 -5.01 -15.81
CA LEU A 57 -18.07 -5.45 -16.44
C LEU A 57 -18.28 -6.72 -17.28
N THR A 58 -19.53 -7.15 -17.50
CA THR A 58 -19.84 -8.32 -18.32
C THR A 58 -19.24 -8.23 -19.72
N SER A 59 -19.19 -7.04 -20.33
CA SER A 59 -18.54 -6.85 -21.64
C SER A 59 -17.04 -7.16 -21.66
N LEU A 60 -16.34 -7.06 -20.52
CA LEU A 60 -14.92 -7.42 -20.43
C LEU A 60 -14.71 -8.94 -20.44
N THR A 61 -15.73 -9.73 -20.07
CA THR A 61 -15.62 -11.20 -20.05
C THR A 61 -15.56 -11.81 -21.45
N GLU A 62 -16.09 -11.12 -22.46
CA GLU A 62 -16.02 -11.54 -23.86
C GLU A 62 -14.63 -11.29 -24.47
N CYS A 63 -13.96 -10.21 -24.06
CA CYS A 63 -12.65 -9.82 -24.60
C CYS A 63 -11.47 -10.48 -23.88
N LEU A 64 -11.65 -10.93 -22.65
CA LEU A 64 -10.58 -11.53 -21.85
C LEU A 64 -10.62 -13.06 -21.95
N PRO A 65 -9.46 -13.74 -22.03
CA PRO A 65 -9.42 -15.18 -21.84
C PRO A 65 -10.08 -15.55 -20.52
N GLU A 66 -10.82 -16.67 -20.48
CA GLU A 66 -11.38 -17.24 -19.24
C GLU A 66 -10.25 -17.61 -18.26
N LEU A 67 -9.75 -16.61 -17.55
CA LEU A 67 -8.81 -16.78 -16.46
C LEU A 67 -9.59 -17.42 -15.32
N LYS A 68 -9.19 -18.64 -14.93
CA LYS A 68 -9.68 -19.25 -13.70
C LYS A 68 -9.47 -18.22 -12.59
N ALA A 69 -10.56 -17.95 -11.85
CA ALA A 69 -10.54 -16.98 -10.76
C ALA A 69 -9.26 -17.19 -9.96
N PRO A 70 -8.44 -16.15 -9.75
CA PRO A 70 -7.14 -16.30 -9.13
C PRO A 70 -7.33 -17.08 -7.83
N SER A 71 -6.65 -18.22 -7.71
CA SER A 71 -6.65 -18.99 -6.47
C SER A 71 -6.19 -18.05 -5.38
N ALA A 72 -7.14 -17.60 -4.56
CA ALA A 72 -7.02 -16.52 -3.58
C ALA A 72 -5.57 -16.16 -3.25
N SER A 73 -4.98 -15.22 -4.02
CA SER A 73 -3.81 -14.55 -3.52
C SER A 73 -4.32 -13.79 -2.30
N ALA A 74 -3.85 -14.21 -1.13
CA ALA A 74 -4.30 -13.65 0.13
C ALA A 74 -4.28 -12.12 0.00
N PRO A 75 -5.35 -11.41 0.43
CA PRO A 75 -5.36 -9.96 0.38
C PRO A 75 -4.11 -9.49 1.10
N VAL A 76 -3.13 -8.98 0.34
CA VAL A 76 -1.87 -8.52 0.91
C VAL A 76 -2.28 -7.40 1.85
N GLU A 77 -2.21 -7.64 3.15
CA GLU A 77 -2.55 -6.64 4.14
C GLU A 77 -1.50 -5.53 4.05
N LEU A 78 -1.76 -4.53 3.21
CA LEU A 78 -0.91 -3.35 2.99
C LEU A 78 -0.90 -2.41 4.20
N LYS A 79 -1.10 -2.92 5.42
CA LYS A 79 -0.86 -2.19 6.67
C LYS A 79 0.65 -2.06 6.86
N LEU A 80 1.25 -1.14 6.12
CA LEU A 80 2.67 -0.84 6.21
C LEU A 80 2.91 0.17 7.35
N ASN A 81 3.64 -0.25 8.38
CA ASN A 81 4.15 0.67 9.39
C ASN A 81 5.22 1.61 8.78
N CYS A 82 5.59 2.68 9.49
CA CYS A 82 6.56 3.67 8.98
C CYS A 82 7.93 3.05 8.64
N LYS A 83 8.43 2.12 9.47
CA LYS A 83 9.70 1.41 9.23
C LYS A 83 9.65 0.56 7.96
N ARG A 84 8.61 -0.26 7.82
CA ARG A 84 8.35 -1.09 6.63
C ARG A 84 8.21 -0.25 5.36
N ARG A 85 7.62 0.95 5.45
CA ARG A 85 7.57 1.89 4.31
C ARG A 85 8.96 2.34 3.90
N ASN A 86 9.81 2.74 4.85
CA ASN A 86 11.19 3.12 4.54
C ASN A 86 11.99 1.95 3.95
N ASP A 87 11.85 0.75 4.52
CA ASP A 87 12.52 -0.46 4.00
C ASP A 87 12.07 -0.77 2.58
N LEU A 88 10.78 -0.60 2.28
CA LEU A 88 10.24 -0.78 0.93
C LEU A 88 10.82 0.27 -0.04
N VAL A 89 10.87 1.54 0.37
CA VAL A 89 11.48 2.60 -0.44
C VAL A 89 12.95 2.29 -0.74
N VAL A 90 13.73 1.86 0.26
CA VAL A 90 15.14 1.49 0.06
C VAL A 90 15.25 0.31 -0.92
N LYS A 91 14.46 -0.75 -0.72
CA LYS A 91 14.47 -1.92 -1.60
C LYS A 91 14.13 -1.56 -3.05
N GLU A 92 13.03 -0.84 -3.27
CA GLU A 92 12.62 -0.45 -4.63
C GLU A 92 13.60 0.55 -5.26
N SER A 93 14.16 1.48 -4.48
CA SER A 93 15.19 2.40 -4.97
C SER A 93 16.46 1.68 -5.41
N ASN A 94 16.86 0.62 -4.70
CA ASN A 94 18.02 -0.19 -5.07
C ASN A 94 17.75 -0.99 -6.35
N LYS A 95 16.58 -1.61 -6.48
CA LYS A 95 16.17 -2.29 -7.72
C LYS A 95 16.18 -1.33 -8.92
N LEU A 96 15.62 -0.13 -8.75
CA LEU A 96 15.62 0.87 -9.81
C LEU A 96 17.03 1.28 -10.21
N LYS A 97 17.92 1.52 -9.24
CA LYS A 97 19.34 1.80 -9.52
C LYS A 97 20.01 0.66 -10.29
N MET A 98 19.72 -0.59 -9.94
CA MET A 98 20.26 -1.73 -10.66
C MET A 98 19.80 -1.74 -12.12
N VAL A 99 18.52 -1.50 -12.39
CA VAL A 99 17.98 -1.43 -13.75
C VAL A 99 18.62 -0.29 -14.54
N ILE A 100 18.73 0.91 -13.95
CA ILE A 100 19.33 2.09 -14.59
C ILE A 100 20.83 1.87 -14.89
N ASN A 101 21.55 1.19 -14.01
CA ASN A 101 22.99 0.92 -14.18
C ASN A 101 23.28 -0.28 -15.08
N HIS A 102 22.27 -1.01 -15.52
CA HIS A 102 22.46 -2.21 -16.31
C HIS A 102 22.73 -1.85 -17.78
N PRO A 103 23.78 -2.39 -18.41
CA PRO A 103 24.22 -1.97 -19.75
C PRO A 103 23.14 -2.16 -20.82
N VAL A 104 22.37 -3.24 -20.73
CA VAL A 104 21.28 -3.54 -21.69
C VAL A 104 20.17 -2.47 -21.65
N TYR A 105 19.87 -1.93 -20.47
CA TYR A 105 18.87 -0.86 -20.32
C TYR A 105 19.41 0.51 -20.73
N GLN A 106 20.73 0.71 -20.72
CA GLN A 106 21.37 1.93 -21.21
C GLN A 106 21.43 1.97 -22.74
N SER A 107 21.63 0.82 -23.39
CA SER A 107 21.69 0.74 -24.85
C SER A 107 20.30 0.79 -25.50
N ASP A 108 19.37 -0.05 -25.05
CA ASP A 108 17.98 -0.08 -25.56
C ASP A 108 17.00 -0.44 -24.44
N PRO A 109 16.42 0.57 -23.76
CA PRO A 109 15.51 0.32 -22.65
C PRO A 109 14.22 -0.38 -23.10
N LEU A 110 13.77 -0.18 -24.34
CA LEU A 110 12.51 -0.76 -24.82
C LEU A 110 12.67 -2.24 -25.12
N ALA A 111 13.75 -2.63 -25.81
CA ALA A 111 14.06 -4.04 -26.05
C ALA A 111 14.33 -4.80 -24.75
N ALA A 112 15.05 -4.20 -23.79
CA ALA A 112 15.33 -4.80 -22.49
C ALA A 112 14.04 -5.10 -21.70
N ILE A 113 13.07 -4.17 -21.73
CA ILE A 113 11.76 -4.38 -21.10
C ILE A 113 11.00 -5.49 -21.82
N TYR A 114 11.01 -5.51 -23.15
CA TYR A 114 10.33 -6.54 -23.94
C TYR A 114 10.87 -7.94 -23.62
N GLU A 115 12.19 -8.12 -23.62
CA GLU A 115 12.84 -9.38 -23.28
C GLU A 115 12.53 -9.79 -21.83
N HIS A 116 12.64 -8.85 -20.89
CA HIS A 116 12.30 -9.11 -19.49
C HIS A 116 10.87 -9.59 -19.32
N LEU A 117 9.91 -8.95 -20.02
CA LEU A 117 8.52 -9.37 -20.01
C LEU A 117 8.36 -10.77 -20.60
N GLN A 118 9.01 -11.08 -21.72
CA GLN A 118 8.96 -12.43 -22.30
C GLN A 118 9.50 -13.50 -21.36
N MET A 119 10.60 -13.22 -20.66
CA MET A 119 11.25 -14.19 -19.76
C MET A 119 10.49 -14.39 -18.45
N THR A 120 9.84 -13.36 -17.93
CA THR A 120 9.13 -13.41 -16.65
C THR A 120 7.66 -13.80 -16.77
N GLN A 121 7.13 -13.89 -17.99
CA GLN A 121 5.80 -14.44 -18.21
C GLN A 121 5.78 -15.91 -17.78
N PRO A 122 4.82 -16.32 -16.92
CA PRO A 122 4.66 -17.72 -16.59
C PRO A 122 4.41 -18.49 -17.90
N ALA A 123 5.07 -19.63 -18.06
CA ALA A 123 4.87 -20.49 -19.23
C ALA A 123 3.37 -20.72 -19.39
N ALA A 124 2.80 -20.24 -20.51
CA ALA A 124 1.39 -20.41 -20.79
C ALA A 124 1.05 -21.88 -20.61
N ASP A 125 0.04 -22.16 -19.77
CA ASP A 125 -0.46 -23.51 -19.51
C ASP A 125 -0.74 -24.17 -20.87
N LYS A 126 0.20 -24.98 -21.35
CA LYS A 126 -0.02 -25.83 -22.51
C LYS A 126 -1.06 -26.84 -22.04
N LYS A 127 -2.35 -26.51 -22.27
CA LYS A 127 -3.46 -27.45 -22.10
C LYS A 127 -2.99 -28.79 -22.66
N PRO A 128 -2.98 -29.89 -21.87
CA PRO A 128 -2.61 -31.18 -22.41
C PRO A 128 -3.56 -31.46 -23.57
N LYS A 129 -3.01 -31.58 -24.78
CA LYS A 129 -3.76 -32.08 -25.94
C LYS A 129 -4.40 -33.39 -25.49
N LYS A 130 -5.74 -33.40 -25.37
CA LYS A 130 -6.49 -34.64 -25.21
C LYS A 130 -6.08 -35.51 -26.40
N LYS A 131 -5.39 -36.62 -26.13
CA LYS A 131 -5.22 -37.68 -27.11
C LYS A 131 -6.59 -38.34 -27.24
N ASP A 132 -7.31 -37.99 -28.29
CA ASP A 132 -8.41 -38.82 -28.78
C ASP A 132 -7.80 -40.14 -29.27
N GLY A 133 -8.22 -41.24 -28.65
CA GLY A 133 -7.65 -42.55 -28.91
C GLY A 133 -8.39 -43.64 -28.16
N LYS A 134 -9.64 -43.88 -28.55
CA LYS A 134 -10.41 -45.07 -28.17
C LYS A 134 -9.68 -46.31 -28.73
N ALA A 135 -9.12 -47.17 -27.88
CA ALA A 135 -9.04 -48.61 -28.13
C ALA A 135 -8.68 -49.38 -26.84
N ARG A 136 -9.61 -50.25 -26.42
CA ARG A 136 -9.43 -51.30 -25.42
C ARG A 136 -8.35 -52.28 -25.89
N LYS A 137 -7.43 -52.73 -25.01
CA LYS A 137 -7.10 -54.16 -24.86
C LYS A 137 -6.23 -54.48 -23.63
N SER A 138 -6.75 -55.44 -22.86
CA SER A 138 -6.12 -56.49 -22.06
C SER A 138 -5.03 -56.18 -21.02
N LYS A 139 -5.36 -56.57 -19.78
CA LYS A 139 -4.45 -56.90 -18.68
C LYS A 139 -3.32 -57.82 -19.15
N ALA A 140 -2.07 -57.45 -18.87
CA ALA A 140 -0.97 -58.40 -18.73
C ALA A 140 -0.15 -58.03 -17.48
N LYS A 141 0.05 -59.03 -16.64
CA LYS A 141 0.70 -59.02 -15.33
C LYS A 141 2.20 -59.25 -15.53
N ARG A 142 3.02 -58.77 -14.57
CA ARG A 142 4.47 -59.06 -14.32
C ARG A 142 5.43 -58.10 -15.04
N LYS A 143 6.56 -57.65 -14.47
CA LYS A 143 7.39 -58.12 -13.34
C LYS A 143 8.20 -56.92 -12.82
N LYS A 144 8.50 -56.91 -11.52
CA LYS A 144 9.38 -55.96 -10.81
C LYS A 144 10.83 -56.14 -11.28
N SER A 145 11.52 -55.05 -11.61
CA SER A 145 13.00 -55.01 -11.58
C SER A 145 13.44 -53.68 -10.96
N LYS A 146 14.38 -53.81 -9.99
CA LYS A 146 15.14 -52.74 -9.35
C LYS A 146 16.41 -52.52 -10.18
N GLY A 147 16.88 -51.27 -10.29
CA GLY A 147 18.22 -50.89 -10.77
C GLY A 147 18.27 -49.37 -10.96
N THR A 148 18.78 -48.60 -9.98
CA THR A 148 20.17 -48.13 -9.79
C THR A 148 20.56 -46.93 -10.67
N GLU A 149 20.90 -45.85 -9.94
CA GLU A 149 21.63 -44.60 -10.23
C GLU A 149 22.46 -44.46 -11.53
N SER A 150 22.43 -43.26 -12.13
CA SER A 150 23.65 -42.49 -12.39
C SER A 150 23.38 -40.99 -12.25
N MET A 151 24.24 -40.29 -11.51
CA MET A 151 24.45 -38.85 -11.62
C MET A 151 25.48 -38.62 -12.71
N ASP A 152 25.26 -37.64 -13.57
CA ASP A 152 26.27 -37.13 -14.50
C ASP A 152 26.54 -35.64 -14.20
N ILE A 153 27.83 -35.31 -14.33
CA ILE A 153 28.59 -34.13 -13.87
C ILE A 153 28.16 -32.82 -14.56
#